data_AF-A0A357B517-F1
#
_entry.id   AF-A0A357B517-F1
#
_cell.length_a   1.000
_cell.length_b   1.000
_cell.length_c   1.000
_cell.angle_alpha   90.00
_cell.angle_beta   90.00
_cell.angle_gamma   90.00
#
_symmetry.space_group_name_H-M   'P 1'
#
loop_
_entity.id
_entity.type
_entity.pdbx_description
1 polymer ?
#
loop_
_entity_poly.entity_id
_entity_poly.type
_entity_poly.pdbx_seq_one_letter_code
_entity_poly.pdbx_strand_id
1 'polypeptide(L)'
;MNKVAFQGVTGAYSVEAIGRFFGPETESIPCRTLADLFLVVERGDAGYGMLPIENAVAGSVTEAYELLMEHDLRIYAEVILRVRHMLVTLPGTKLSDLKRVRSHPQALAQCQRYLARHGLEPEPTIDTAGSAHDLVGNPQPGIGVIAGEAAAKQASTCPVGRTSSARSTNRPW
;
A
#
# COMPACT_ATOMS: atom_id res chain seq x y z
N MET A 1 -12.56 21.41 -6.60
CA MET A 1 -12.07 20.01 -6.66
C MET A 1 -11.22 19.82 -5.41
N ASN A 2 -11.55 18.84 -4.58
CA ASN A 2 -10.96 18.74 -3.23
C ASN A 2 -9.69 17.90 -3.31
N LYS A 3 -8.54 18.50 -2.98
CA LYS A 3 -7.26 17.80 -2.86
C LYS A 3 -7.21 17.03 -1.54
N VAL A 4 -6.64 15.83 -1.55
CA VAL A 4 -6.57 14.97 -0.38
C VAL A 4 -5.12 14.58 -0.08
N ALA A 5 -4.62 14.95 1.10
CA ALA A 5 -3.28 14.61 1.55
C ALA A 5 -3.21 13.16 2.07
N PHE A 6 -2.08 12.48 1.87
CA PHE A 6 -1.82 11.16 2.43
C PHE A 6 -0.34 10.95 2.70
N GLN A 7 0.00 10.11 3.67
CA GLN A 7 1.40 9.73 3.91
C GLN A 7 1.81 8.60 2.95
N GLY A 8 2.95 8.78 2.28
CA GLY A 8 3.56 7.80 1.38
C GLY A 8 3.68 8.28 -0.05
N VAL A 9 3.69 7.32 -0.97
CA VAL A 9 3.90 7.55 -2.41
C VAL A 9 2.70 7.09 -3.24
N THR A 10 2.64 7.55 -4.49
CA THR A 10 1.64 7.11 -5.46
C THR A 10 1.62 5.58 -5.58
N GLY A 11 0.41 5.00 -5.65
CA GLY A 11 0.22 3.54 -5.67
C GLY A 11 0.10 2.89 -4.28
N ALA A 12 0.26 3.66 -3.20
CA ALA A 12 -0.04 3.21 -1.83
C ALA A 12 -1.55 2.93 -1.63
N TYR A 13 -1.86 2.12 -0.61
CA TYR A 13 -3.23 1.81 -0.22
C TYR A 13 -4.05 3.05 0.16
N SER A 14 -3.42 4.09 0.71
CA SER A 14 -4.09 5.35 1.02
C SER A 14 -4.62 6.05 -0.24
N VAL A 15 -3.92 5.97 -1.38
CA VAL A 15 -4.39 6.52 -2.66
C VAL A 15 -5.59 5.72 -3.18
N GLU A 16 -5.58 4.39 -3.01
CA GLU A 16 -6.74 3.56 -3.33
C GLU A 16 -7.95 3.91 -2.45
N ALA A 17 -7.75 4.17 -1.15
CA ALA A 17 -8.82 4.61 -0.25
C ALA A 17 -9.38 5.97 -0.66
N ILE A 18 -8.52 6.93 -1.05
CA ILE A 18 -8.92 8.23 -1.59
C ILE A 18 -9.81 8.02 -2.82
N GLY A 19 -9.33 7.24 -3.80
CA GLY A 19 -10.07 6.99 -5.04
C GLY A 19 -11.42 6.30 -4.82
N ARG A 20 -11.54 5.42 -3.82
CA ARG A 20 -12.80 4.76 -3.46
C ARG A 20 -13.81 5.70 -2.81
N PHE A 21 -13.36 6.65 -2.00
CA PHE A 21 -14.25 7.53 -1.23
C PHE A 21 -14.59 8.82 -1.97
N PHE A 22 -13.58 9.51 -2.53
CA PHE A 22 -13.75 10.79 -3.23
C PHE A 22 -13.93 10.65 -4.76
N GLY A 23 -13.57 9.48 -5.32
CA GLY A 23 -13.61 9.19 -6.75
C GLY A 23 -12.21 9.09 -7.36
N PRO A 24 -12.03 8.33 -8.47
CA PRO A 24 -10.73 7.98 -9.03
C PRO A 24 -9.92 9.17 -9.56
N GLU A 25 -10.58 10.27 -9.94
CA GLU A 25 -9.95 11.49 -10.47
C GLU A 25 -9.55 12.49 -9.38
N THR A 26 -9.60 12.10 -8.11
CA THR A 26 -9.25 12.97 -6.97
C THR A 26 -7.75 13.21 -6.93
N GLU A 27 -7.34 14.48 -6.88
CA GLU A 27 -5.94 14.86 -6.71
C GLU A 27 -5.45 14.47 -5.30
N SER A 28 -4.47 13.58 -5.25
CA SER A 28 -3.83 13.12 -4.02
C SER A 28 -2.48 13.80 -3.81
N ILE A 29 -2.25 14.39 -2.64
CA ILE A 29 -0.99 15.06 -2.27
C ILE A 29 -0.17 14.10 -1.40
N PRO A 30 1.00 13.61 -1.87
CA PRO A 30 1.87 12.76 -1.06
C PRO A 30 2.61 13.58 0.01
N CYS A 31 2.66 13.03 1.22
CA CYS A 31 3.35 13.58 2.37
C CYS A 31 4.39 12.56 2.87
N ARG A 32 5.53 13.04 3.36
CA ARG A 32 6.62 12.16 3.81
C ARG A 32 6.27 11.47 5.13
N THR A 33 5.69 12.21 6.07
CA THR A 33 5.27 11.74 7.40
C THR A 33 3.79 11.98 7.65
N LEU A 34 3.23 11.37 8.70
CA LEU A 34 1.87 11.68 9.14
C LEU A 34 1.80 13.12 9.63
N ALA A 35 2.78 13.61 10.38
CA ALA A 35 2.84 15.03 10.79
C ALA A 35 2.78 16.00 9.59
N ASP A 36 3.51 15.71 8.50
CA ASP A 36 3.46 16.52 7.28
C ASP A 36 2.05 16.56 6.67
N LEU A 37 1.30 15.45 6.73
CA LEU A 37 -0.09 15.38 6.26
C LEU A 37 -0.98 16.35 7.03
N PHE A 38 -0.88 16.36 8.36
CA PHE A 38 -1.67 17.27 9.20
C PHE A 38 -1.38 18.74 8.86
N LEU A 39 -0.09 19.10 8.76
CA LEU A 39 0.33 20.46 8.40
C LEU A 39 -0.21 20.90 7.03
N VAL A 40 -0.22 20.02 6.03
CA VAL A 40 -0.77 20.30 4.69
C VAL A 40 -2.27 20.59 4.75
N VAL A 41 -3.02 19.87 5.59
CA VAL A 41 -4.47 20.10 5.77
C VAL A 41 -4.72 21.40 6.52
N GLU A 42 -4.00 21.66 7.61
CA GLU A 42 -4.16 22.89 8.43
C GLU A 42 -3.81 24.17 7.66
N ARG A 43 -2.82 24.12 6.77
CA ARG A 43 -2.46 25.24 5.90
C ARG A 43 -3.48 25.50 4.79
N GLY A 44 -4.42 24.58 4.58
CA GLY A 44 -5.39 24.65 3.49
C GLY A 44 -4.84 24.23 2.11
N ASP A 45 -3.63 23.67 2.07
CA ASP A 45 -3.03 23.13 0.84
C ASP A 45 -3.79 21.88 0.35
N ALA A 46 -4.40 21.14 1.29
CA ALA A 46 -5.38 20.09 1.03
C ALA A 46 -6.68 20.33 1.83
N GLY A 47 -7.83 20.00 1.25
CA GLY A 47 -9.11 20.12 1.94
C GLY A 47 -9.39 18.97 2.92
N TYR A 48 -8.72 17.82 2.72
CA TYR A 48 -8.89 16.62 3.52
C TYR A 48 -7.56 15.87 3.65
N GLY A 49 -7.45 15.05 4.70
CA GLY A 49 -6.39 14.06 4.86
C GLY A 49 -6.96 12.64 4.89
N MET A 50 -6.31 11.70 4.21
CA MET A 50 -6.59 10.26 4.34
C MET A 50 -5.61 9.64 5.32
N LEU A 51 -6.07 9.40 6.54
CA LEU A 51 -5.25 8.95 7.66
C LEU A 51 -5.50 7.48 7.99
N PRO A 52 -4.47 6.60 7.94
CA PRO A 52 -4.62 5.22 8.39
C PRO A 52 -4.63 5.17 9.93
N ILE A 53 -5.74 4.77 10.53
CA ILE A 53 -5.88 4.68 12.00
C ILE A 53 -5.75 3.24 12.53
N GLU A 54 -6.02 2.23 11.71
CA GLU A 54 -5.98 0.83 12.12
C GLU A 54 -5.65 -0.11 10.95
N ASN A 55 -4.91 -1.17 11.26
CA ASN A 55 -4.61 -2.27 10.35
C ASN A 55 -4.94 -3.60 11.01
N ALA A 56 -5.78 -4.42 10.39
CA ALA A 56 -6.21 -5.71 10.95
C ALA A 56 -5.05 -6.69 11.28
N VAL A 57 -3.85 -6.47 10.74
CA VAL A 57 -2.66 -7.31 11.00
C VAL A 57 -1.69 -6.65 11.98
N ALA A 58 -1.50 -5.33 11.90
CA ALA A 58 -0.53 -4.61 12.76
C ALA A 58 -1.17 -3.91 13.97
N GLY A 59 -2.49 -3.90 14.07
CA GLY A 59 -3.24 -3.16 15.08
C GLY A 59 -3.37 -1.68 14.74
N SER A 60 -3.67 -0.90 15.77
CA SER A 60 -3.85 0.55 15.70
C SER A 60 -2.56 1.28 15.32
N VAL A 61 -2.69 2.36 14.57
CA VAL A 61 -1.58 3.25 14.22
C VAL A 61 -1.51 4.34 15.29
N THR A 62 -0.75 4.10 16.36
CA THR A 62 -0.72 5.00 17.55
C THR A 62 -0.41 6.45 17.20
N GLU A 63 0.59 6.69 16.34
CA GLU A 63 0.98 8.04 15.87
C GLU A 63 -0.19 8.81 15.24
N ALA A 64 -1.09 8.11 14.53
CA ALA A 64 -2.26 8.75 13.93
C ALA A 64 -3.24 9.30 15.00
N TYR A 65 -3.40 8.57 16.12
CA TYR A 65 -4.23 9.02 17.24
C TYR A 65 -3.59 10.16 18.02
N GLU A 66 -2.27 10.11 18.21
CA GLU A 66 -1.51 11.19 18.86
C GLU A 66 -1.68 12.50 18.08
N LEU A 67 -1.47 12.47 16.76
CA LEU A 67 -1.65 13.64 15.90
C LEU A 67 -3.10 14.15 15.87
N LEU A 68 -4.11 13.26 15.91
CA LEU A 68 -5.52 13.68 16.01
C LEU A 68 -5.82 14.41 17.33
N MET A 69 -5.10 14.11 18.41
CA MET A 69 -5.26 14.81 19.70
C MET A 69 -4.51 16.14 19.74
N GLU A 70 -3.41 16.27 19.00
CA GLU A 70 -2.56 17.46 18.98
C GLU A 70 -3.06 18.57 18.05
N HIS A 71 -3.86 18.21 17.04
CA HIS A 71 -4.30 19.12 15.98
C HIS A 71 -5.83 19.36 16.01
N ASP A 72 -6.28 20.57 15.65
CA ASP A 72 -7.71 20.93 15.58
C ASP A 72 -8.33 20.52 14.24
N LEU A 73 -8.28 19.21 13.94
CA LEU A 73 -8.93 18.61 12.79
C LEU A 73 -10.14 17.78 13.22
N ARG A 74 -11.10 17.63 12.31
CA ARG A 74 -12.32 16.84 12.55
C ARG A 74 -12.36 15.61 11.66
N ILE A 75 -12.72 14.48 12.25
CA ILE A 75 -12.99 13.26 11.50
C ILE A 75 -14.30 13.44 10.73
N TYR A 76 -14.21 13.43 9.40
CA TYR A 76 -15.35 13.62 8.52
C TYR A 76 -16.04 12.29 8.15
N ALA A 77 -15.25 11.23 7.94
CA ALA A 77 -15.72 9.92 7.52
C ALA A 77 -14.68 8.85 7.79
N GLU A 78 -15.09 7.58 7.69
CA GLU A 78 -14.21 6.41 7.73
C GLU A 78 -14.27 5.61 6.43
N VAL A 79 -13.17 4.94 6.10
CA VAL A 79 -13.06 4.07 4.92
C VAL A 79 -12.40 2.76 5.31
N ILE A 80 -13.10 1.65 5.12
CA ILE A 80 -12.54 0.31 5.32
C ILE A 80 -12.02 -0.23 4.00
N LEU A 81 -10.69 -0.28 3.87
CA LEU A 81 -10.03 -0.80 2.68
C LEU A 81 -9.56 -2.25 2.89
N ARG A 82 -10.09 -3.17 2.09
CA ARG A 82 -9.59 -4.55 2.04
C ARG A 82 -8.26 -4.60 1.28
N VAL A 83 -7.16 -4.70 2.01
CA VAL A 83 -5.81 -4.90 1.45
C VAL A 83 -5.73 -6.21 0.66
N ARG A 84 -5.26 -6.12 -0.58
CA ARG A 84 -4.99 -7.26 -1.46
C ARG A 84 -3.59 -7.15 -2.02
N HIS A 85 -2.77 -8.14 -1.70
CA HIS A 85 -1.41 -8.25 -2.20
C HIS A 85 -1.40 -8.95 -3.57
N MET A 86 -0.54 -8.46 -4.44
CA MET A 86 -0.27 -9.02 -5.77
C MET A 86 1.21 -9.41 -5.83
N LEU A 87 1.51 -10.57 -6.42
CA LEU A 87 2.88 -10.87 -6.83
C LEU A 87 3.10 -10.30 -8.23
N VAL A 88 4.06 -9.38 -8.32
CA VAL A 88 4.32 -8.57 -9.49
C VAL A 88 5.72 -8.88 -10.02
N THR A 89 5.85 -9.04 -11.33
CA THR A 89 7.12 -9.33 -12.00
C THR A 89 7.27 -8.52 -13.29
N LEU A 90 8.48 -8.50 -13.84
CA LEU A 90 8.69 -8.03 -15.20
C LEU A 90 7.84 -8.83 -16.21
N PRO A 91 7.39 -8.20 -17.31
CA PRO A 91 6.66 -8.89 -18.38
C PRO A 91 7.44 -10.10 -18.92
N GLY A 92 6.75 -11.23 -19.10
CA GLY A 92 7.34 -12.47 -19.62
C GLY A 92 8.05 -13.35 -18.59
N THR A 93 8.28 -12.86 -17.37
CA THR A 93 8.84 -13.67 -16.27
C THR A 93 7.83 -14.73 -15.80
N LYS A 94 8.24 -16.00 -15.75
CA LYS A 94 7.41 -17.06 -15.19
C LYS A 94 7.65 -17.17 -13.69
N LEU A 95 6.67 -17.70 -12.97
CA LEU A 95 6.81 -17.98 -11.54
C LEU A 95 8.01 -18.89 -11.22
N SER A 96 8.32 -19.84 -12.11
CA SER A 96 9.48 -20.73 -12.00
C SER A 96 10.83 -20.02 -12.05
N ASP A 97 10.87 -18.81 -12.61
CA ASP A 97 12.11 -18.05 -12.79
C ASP A 97 12.42 -17.21 -11.55
N LEU A 98 11.45 -17.05 -10.65
CA LEU A 98 11.59 -16.26 -9.43
C LEU A 98 12.38 -16.99 -8.35
N LYS A 99 13.24 -16.25 -7.67
CA LYS A 99 14.03 -16.71 -6.52
C LYS A 99 13.73 -15.87 -5.28
N ARG A 100 13.64 -14.54 -5.46
CA ARG A 100 13.48 -13.57 -4.37
C ARG A 100 12.25 -12.70 -4.59
N VAL A 101 11.61 -12.31 -3.49
CA VAL A 101 10.45 -11.39 -3.51
C VAL A 101 10.67 -10.24 -2.56
N ARG A 102 10.65 -9.01 -3.09
CA ARG A 102 10.83 -7.78 -2.32
C ARG A 102 9.52 -7.14 -1.89
N SER A 103 9.43 -6.65 -0.66
CA SER A 103 8.33 -5.81 -0.18
C SER A 103 8.58 -5.29 1.24
N HIS A 104 7.66 -4.46 1.74
CA HIS A 104 7.61 -4.10 3.14
C HIS A 104 7.55 -5.36 4.03
N PRO A 105 8.27 -5.43 5.17
CA PRO A 105 8.29 -6.59 6.07
C PRO A 105 6.90 -7.11 6.43
N GLN A 106 5.94 -6.21 6.66
CA GLN A 106 4.56 -6.58 7.00
C GLN A 106 3.84 -7.29 5.83
N ALA A 107 4.08 -6.87 4.60
CA ALA A 107 3.49 -7.50 3.42
C ALA A 107 4.10 -8.88 3.15
N LEU A 108 5.43 -9.02 3.36
CA LEU A 108 6.13 -10.30 3.29
C LEU A 108 5.60 -11.28 4.36
N ALA A 109 5.45 -10.81 5.60
CA ALA A 109 4.89 -11.62 6.68
C ALA A 109 3.47 -12.12 6.36
N GLN A 110 2.60 -11.25 5.83
CA GLN A 110 1.25 -11.62 5.41
C GLN A 110 1.23 -12.64 4.26
N CYS A 111 2.27 -12.65 3.42
CA CYS A 111 2.40 -13.55 2.27
C CYS A 111 3.31 -14.76 2.52
N GLN A 112 3.85 -14.94 3.72
CA GLN A 112 4.88 -15.94 4.03
C GLN A 112 4.51 -17.36 3.61
N ARG A 113 3.26 -17.78 3.82
CA ARG A 113 2.77 -19.12 3.43
C ARG A 113 2.81 -19.34 1.91
N TYR A 114 2.51 -18.30 1.14
CA TYR A 114 2.57 -18.35 -0.32
C TYR A 114 4.03 -18.42 -0.78
N LEU A 115 4.89 -17.56 -0.23
CA LEU A 115 6.32 -17.54 -0.55
C LEU A 115 6.99 -18.90 -0.26
N ALA A 116 6.74 -19.46 0.93
CA ALA A 116 7.27 -20.76 1.34
C ALA A 116 6.81 -21.90 0.42
N ARG A 117 5.53 -21.92 0.02
CA ARG A 117 4.98 -22.94 -0.90
C ARG A 117 5.68 -22.93 -2.26
N HIS A 118 6.12 -21.76 -2.71
CA HIS A 118 6.76 -21.57 -4.00
C HIS A 118 8.29 -21.49 -3.91
N GLY A 119 8.88 -21.73 -2.74
CA GLY A 119 10.34 -21.68 -2.55
C GLY A 119 10.94 -20.28 -2.78
N LEU A 120 10.15 -19.23 -2.58
CA LEU A 120 10.55 -17.84 -2.79
C LEU A 120 11.14 -17.25 -1.52
N GLU A 121 12.30 -16.63 -1.62
CA GLU A 121 13.00 -15.99 -0.51
C GLU A 121 12.49 -14.55 -0.30
N PRO A 122 11.99 -14.19 0.90
CA PRO A 122 11.54 -12.83 1.20
C PRO A 122 12.73 -11.88 1.41
N GLU A 123 12.73 -10.74 0.72
CA GLU A 123 13.76 -9.69 0.81
C GLU A 123 13.10 -8.37 1.29
N PRO A 124 13.26 -7.96 2.55
CA PRO A 124 12.57 -6.78 3.09
C PRO A 124 13.07 -5.46 2.48
N THR A 125 12.14 -4.56 2.20
CA THR A 125 12.38 -3.20 1.66
C THR A 125 11.54 -2.16 2.41
N ILE A 126 11.72 -0.87 2.07
CA ILE A 126 11.10 0.26 2.77
C ILE A 126 9.58 0.27 2.63
N ASP A 127 9.03 0.04 1.45
CA ASP A 127 7.58 0.01 1.26
C ASP A 127 7.16 -0.82 0.03
N THR A 128 5.87 -1.15 -0.05
CA THR A 128 5.29 -1.99 -1.12
C THR A 128 5.25 -1.30 -2.49
N ALA A 129 4.96 0.01 -2.53
CA ALA A 129 4.77 0.75 -3.78
C ALA A 129 6.12 1.12 -4.41
N GLY A 130 7.06 1.60 -3.61
CA GLY A 130 8.47 1.81 -3.94
C GLY A 130 9.12 0.53 -4.45
N SER A 131 8.82 -0.63 -3.86
CA SER A 131 9.33 -1.91 -4.40
C SER A 131 8.86 -2.18 -5.84
N ALA A 132 7.60 -1.86 -6.17
CA ALA A 132 7.08 -2.00 -7.54
C ALA A 132 7.70 -0.99 -8.51
N HIS A 133 7.93 0.24 -8.04
CA HIS A 133 8.64 1.25 -8.81
C HIS A 133 10.10 0.85 -9.09
N ASP A 134 10.81 0.36 -8.09
CA ASP A 134 12.22 -0.07 -8.18
C ASP A 134 12.39 -1.30 -9.07
N LEU A 135 11.42 -2.21 -9.10
CA LEU A 135 11.44 -3.37 -10.00
C LEU A 135 11.55 -2.94 -11.48
N VAL A 136 10.90 -1.83 -11.84
CA VAL A 136 10.94 -1.27 -13.20
C VAL A 136 12.19 -0.44 -13.44
N GLY A 137 12.58 0.38 -12.46
CA GLY A 137 13.75 1.26 -12.56
C GLY A 137 15.09 0.52 -12.54
N ASN A 138 15.16 -0.64 -11.88
CA ASN A 138 16.36 -1.46 -11.76
C ASN A 138 16.01 -2.96 -11.92
N PRO A 139 15.72 -3.41 -13.15
CA PRO A 139 15.26 -4.77 -13.40
C PRO A 139 16.36 -5.79 -13.09
N GLN A 140 16.04 -6.76 -12.24
CA GLN A 140 16.93 -7.86 -11.88
C GLN A 140 16.26 -9.21 -12.17
N PRO A 141 16.93 -10.13 -12.88
CA PRO A 141 16.40 -11.46 -13.14
C PRO A 141 16.05 -12.22 -11.86
N GLY A 142 14.93 -12.94 -11.89
CA GLY A 142 14.47 -13.77 -10.77
C GLY A 142 14.00 -13.01 -9.53
N ILE A 143 13.70 -11.72 -9.67
CA ILE A 143 13.10 -10.91 -8.62
C ILE A 143 11.63 -10.62 -8.95
N GLY A 144 10.76 -10.90 -7.99
CA GLY A 144 9.39 -10.41 -7.95
C GLY A 144 9.22 -9.41 -6.80
N VAL A 145 8.07 -8.77 -6.74
CA VAL A 145 7.70 -7.90 -5.63
C VAL A 145 6.27 -8.15 -5.17
N ILE A 146 6.00 -7.92 -3.90
CA ILE A 146 4.62 -7.87 -3.38
C ILE A 146 4.20 -6.40 -3.29
N ALA A 147 3.11 -6.06 -3.96
CA ALA A 147 2.54 -4.72 -3.95
C ALA A 147 1.01 -4.75 -4.06
N GLY A 148 0.37 -3.60 -3.83
CA GLY A 148 -1.05 -3.41 -4.13
C GLY A 148 -1.33 -3.37 -5.63
N GLU A 149 -2.59 -3.56 -6.02
CA GLU A 149 -3.01 -3.56 -7.42
C GLU A 149 -2.70 -2.23 -8.13
N ALA A 150 -2.85 -1.10 -7.43
CA ALA A 150 -2.56 0.23 -7.98
C ALA A 150 -1.07 0.38 -8.36
N ALA A 151 -0.16 0.03 -7.46
CA ALA A 151 1.28 0.07 -7.71
C ALA A 151 1.70 -0.89 -8.85
N ALA A 152 1.09 -2.09 -8.91
CA ALA A 152 1.33 -3.03 -10.00
C ALA A 152 0.96 -2.46 -11.38
N LYS A 153 -0.19 -1.77 -11.48
CA LYS A 153 -0.65 -1.15 -12.73
C LYS A 153 0.28 -0.01 -13.17
N GLN A 154 0.72 0.83 -12.24
CA GLN A 154 1.63 1.95 -12.53
C GLN A 154 2.99 1.47 -13.03
N ALA A 155 3.49 0.36 -12.49
CA ALA A 155 4.73 -0.24 -12.90
C ALA A 155 4.68 -0.91 -14.30
N SER A 156 3.54 -0.91 -15.02
CA SER A 156 3.39 -1.60 -16.32
C SER A 156 3.91 -3.06 -16.32
N THR A 157 3.82 -3.71 -15.16
CA THR A 157 4.35 -5.06 -14.89
C THR A 157 3.23 -6.09 -15.01
N CYS A 158 3.60 -7.35 -15.26
CA CYS A 158 2.62 -8.42 -15.39
C CYS A 158 2.32 -9.02 -14.01
N PRO A 159 1.07 -9.00 -13.52
CA PRO A 159 0.71 -9.72 -12.31
C PRO A 159 0.71 -11.22 -12.59
N VAL A 160 1.56 -11.97 -11.89
CA VAL A 160 1.70 -13.43 -12.07
C VAL A 160 0.71 -14.21 -11.20
N GLY A 161 0.12 -13.55 -10.20
CA GLY A 161 -0.91 -14.15 -9.37
C GLY A 161 -1.41 -13.22 -8.25
N ARG A 162 -2.56 -13.60 -7.67
CA ARG A 162 -3.08 -12.98 -6.44
C ARG A 162 -2.56 -13.75 -5.23
N THR A 163 -1.90 -13.07 -4.30
CA THR A 163 -1.53 -13.68 -3.02
C THR A 163 -2.64 -13.39 -2.01
N SER A 164 -3.38 -14.42 -1.59
CA SER A 164 -4.39 -14.23 -0.55
C SER A 164 -3.70 -14.03 0.79
N SER A 165 -3.90 -12.87 1.43
CA SER A 165 -3.64 -12.71 2.86
C SER A 165 -4.43 -13.77 3.63
N ALA A 166 -3.80 -14.33 4.67
CA ALA A 166 -4.45 -15.32 5.54
C ALA A 166 -5.80 -14.78 6.05
N ARG A 167 -6.83 -15.63 6.00
CA ARG A 167 -8.20 -15.37 6.46
C ARG A 167 -8.20 -14.70 7.85
N SER A 168 -8.77 -13.50 7.97
CA SER A 168 -9.65 -13.25 9.12
C SER A 168 -11.07 -13.63 8.69
N THR A 169 -11.75 -14.34 9.58
CA THR A 169 -13.09 -14.91 9.42
C THR A 169 -14.14 -13.82 9.20
N ASN A 170 -14.84 -13.86 8.06
CA ASN A 170 -16.29 -13.67 8.04
C ASN A 170 -16.88 -14.14 6.70
N ARG A 171 -17.72 -15.19 6.77
CA ARG A 171 -18.79 -15.49 5.82
C ARG A 171 -20.06 -14.77 6.31
N PRO A 172 -21.05 -14.47 5.45
CA PRO A 172 -21.98 -15.48 4.97
C PRO A 172 -21.92 -15.62 3.44
N TRP A 173 -22.63 -16.63 2.93
CA TRP A 173 -22.67 -17.13 1.55
C TRP A 173 -22.59 -16.07 0.44
#